data_AF-A0A133YUF1-F1
#
_entry.id   AF-A0A133YUF1-F1
#
_cell.length_a   1.000
_cell.length_b   1.000
_cell.length_c   1.000
_cell.angle_alpha   90.00
_cell.angle_beta   90.00
_cell.angle_gamma   90.00
#
_symmetry.space_group_name_H-M   'P 1'
#
loop_
_entity.id
_entity.type
_entity.pdbx_description
1 polymer ?
#
loop_
_entity_poly.entity_id
_entity_poly.type
_entity_poly.pdbx_seq_one_letter_code
_entity_poly.pdbx_strand_id
1 'polypeptide(L)'
;MLYLLSSCEKDQDDNEFRYTFGLTSAINRNRSEIEAIELAYSDAFKQEGLIFDSQAFAFGSSKQTILKACEEAENAIQTSSVKFEGRYVYEVKNGQMSIYHKVYGVRK
;
A
#
# COMPACT_ATOMS: atom_id res chain seq x y z
N MET A 1 14.87 8.47 -42.28
CA MET A 1 15.59 7.51 -41.42
C MET A 1 14.92 7.58 -40.05
N LEU A 2 14.10 6.59 -39.70
CA LEU A 2 13.41 6.50 -38.42
C LEU A 2 14.45 6.31 -37.29
N TYR A 3 14.43 7.19 -36.30
CA TYR A 3 15.15 6.97 -35.05
C TYR A 3 14.35 5.98 -34.20
N LEU A 4 14.72 4.70 -34.27
CA LEU A 4 14.40 3.72 -33.23
C LEU A 4 15.29 4.01 -32.02
N LEU A 5 14.87 4.96 -31.16
CA LEU A 5 15.30 4.97 -29.77
C LEU A 5 14.50 3.88 -29.04
N SER A 6 14.82 2.62 -29.34
CA SER A 6 14.60 1.52 -28.43
C SER A 6 15.59 1.70 -27.28
N SER A 7 15.22 2.54 -26.32
CA SER A 7 15.78 2.38 -24.99
C SER A 7 15.09 1.17 -24.38
N CYS A 8 15.64 -0.01 -24.68
CA CYS A 8 15.59 -1.13 -23.76
C CYS A 8 16.21 -0.62 -22.45
N GLU A 9 15.40 -0.01 -21.60
CA GLU A 9 15.64 -0.12 -20.16
C GLU A 9 15.67 -1.62 -19.92
N LYS A 10 16.89 -2.14 -19.73
CA LYS A 10 17.08 -3.47 -19.17
C LYS A 10 16.32 -3.44 -17.86
N ASP A 11 15.16 -4.08 -17.84
CA ASP A 11 14.55 -4.61 -16.64
C ASP A 11 15.70 -5.30 -15.89
N GLN A 12 16.15 -4.66 -14.82
CA GLN A 12 17.07 -5.27 -13.89
C GLN A 12 16.29 -6.38 -13.19
N ASP A 13 16.25 -7.52 -13.87
CA ASP A 13 16.13 -8.85 -13.27
C ASP A 13 17.08 -8.89 -12.06
N ASP A 14 16.55 -9.34 -10.92
CA ASP A 14 17.15 -9.49 -9.58
C ASP A 14 16.98 -8.35 -8.56
N ASN A 15 16.09 -7.37 -8.79
CA ASN A 15 15.60 -6.59 -7.66
C ASN A 15 14.55 -7.42 -6.90
N GLU A 16 14.95 -8.05 -5.79
CA GLU A 16 14.01 -8.48 -4.76
C GLU A 16 13.19 -7.27 -4.33
N PHE A 17 12.01 -7.10 -4.93
CA PHE A 17 11.09 -6.02 -4.59
C PHE A 17 10.63 -6.25 -3.15
N ARG A 18 11.20 -5.48 -2.22
CA ARG A 18 10.89 -5.53 -0.79
C ARG A 18 10.04 -4.32 -0.44
N TYR A 19 8.80 -4.59 -0.06
CA TYR A 19 7.87 -3.53 0.26
C TYR A 19 7.73 -3.33 1.75
N THR A 20 7.60 -2.08 2.18
CA THR A 20 7.21 -1.71 3.55
C THR A 20 5.88 -0.99 3.50
N PHE A 21 5.07 -1.15 4.54
CA PHE A 21 3.73 -0.58 4.60
C PHE A 21 3.43 -0.04 5.99
N GLY A 22 2.44 0.82 6.06
CA GLY A 22 1.82 1.19 7.32
C GLY A 22 1.29 2.61 7.35
N LEU A 23 0.75 2.97 8.51
CA LEU A 23 0.33 4.32 8.81
C LEU A 23 1.54 5.20 9.08
N THR A 24 1.84 6.13 8.19
CA THR A 24 2.99 7.05 8.30
C THR A 24 2.63 8.36 8.99
N SER A 25 1.34 8.68 9.08
CA SER A 25 0.84 9.81 9.87
C SER A 25 -0.56 9.50 10.40
N ALA A 26 -0.81 9.90 11.65
CA ALA A 26 -2.11 9.82 12.28
C ALA A 26 -2.32 11.04 13.20
N ILE A 27 -3.30 11.88 12.86
CA ILE A 27 -3.78 13.00 13.66
C ILE A 27 -5.08 12.56 14.31
N ASN A 28 -5.22 12.79 15.62
CA ASN A 28 -6.31 12.29 16.45
C ASN A 28 -6.35 10.74 16.42
N ARG A 29 -5.40 10.12 17.12
CA ARG A 29 -5.11 8.67 17.10
C ARG A 29 -6.20 7.84 17.80
N ASN A 30 -7.41 7.85 17.26
CA ASN A 30 -8.45 6.93 17.68
C ASN A 30 -8.04 5.50 17.31
N ARG A 31 -8.03 4.61 18.31
CA ARG A 31 -7.53 3.25 18.17
C ARG A 31 -8.41 2.41 17.25
N SER A 32 -9.73 2.55 17.32
CA SER A 32 -10.64 1.78 16.47
C SER A 32 -10.51 2.15 14.99
N GLU A 33 -10.25 3.41 14.68
CA GLU A 33 -10.01 3.90 13.31
C GLU A 33 -8.69 3.37 12.75
N ILE A 34 -7.63 3.35 13.57
CA ILE A 34 -6.34 2.76 13.19
C ILE A 34 -6.49 1.26 12.92
N GLU A 35 -7.10 0.53 13.86
CA GLU A 35 -7.31 -0.91 13.73
C GLU A 35 -8.16 -1.23 12.48
N ALA A 36 -9.18 -0.44 12.17
CA ALA A 36 -9.98 -0.63 10.96
C ALA A 36 -9.14 -0.50 9.67
N ILE A 37 -8.24 0.48 9.60
CA ILE A 37 -7.34 0.64 8.45
C ILE A 37 -6.35 -0.53 8.38
N GLU A 38 -5.65 -0.81 9.48
CA GLU A 38 -4.61 -1.85 9.50
C GLU A 38 -5.16 -3.24 9.19
N LEU A 39 -6.35 -3.58 9.72
CA LEU A 39 -7.03 -4.84 9.43
C LEU A 39 -7.42 -4.95 7.96
N ALA A 40 -8.02 -3.89 7.38
CA ALA A 40 -8.44 -3.91 5.97
C ALA A 40 -7.25 -4.18 5.02
N TYR A 41 -6.11 -3.50 5.24
CA TYR A 41 -4.91 -3.75 4.44
C TYR A 41 -4.29 -5.12 4.70
N SER A 42 -4.18 -5.53 5.97
CA SER A 42 -3.67 -6.86 6.33
C SER A 42 -4.47 -7.96 5.61
N ASP A 43 -5.80 -7.88 5.65
CA ASP A 43 -6.67 -8.89 5.09
C ASP A 43 -6.61 -8.90 3.56
N ALA A 44 -6.62 -7.73 2.91
CA ALA A 44 -6.50 -7.63 1.45
C ALA A 44 -5.15 -8.18 0.95
N PHE A 45 -4.04 -7.85 1.62
CA PHE A 45 -2.73 -8.39 1.29
C PHE A 45 -2.67 -9.91 1.48
N LYS A 46 -3.27 -10.47 2.53
CA LYS A 46 -3.36 -11.93 2.73
C LYS A 46 -4.20 -12.60 1.64
N GLN A 47 -5.30 -11.98 1.23
CA GLN A 47 -6.17 -12.50 0.17
C GLN A 47 -5.45 -12.56 -1.18
N GLU A 48 -4.59 -11.59 -1.47
CA GLU A 48 -3.71 -11.60 -2.64
C GLU A 48 -2.45 -12.49 -2.48
N GLY A 49 -2.36 -13.28 -1.40
CA GLY A 49 -1.27 -14.23 -1.18
C GLY A 49 0.07 -13.59 -0.83
N LEU A 50 0.08 -12.34 -0.36
CA LEU A 50 1.30 -11.62 -0.02
C LEU A 50 1.89 -12.14 1.29
N ILE A 51 3.19 -12.42 1.27
CA ILE A 51 3.94 -12.93 2.43
C ILE A 51 4.31 -11.75 3.34
N PHE A 52 4.09 -11.90 4.64
CA PHE A 52 4.45 -10.92 5.66
C PHE A 52 5.64 -11.42 6.49
N ASP A 53 6.66 -10.58 6.65
CA ASP A 53 7.68 -10.74 7.67
C ASP A 53 7.67 -9.57 8.67
N SER A 54 8.52 -9.61 9.70
CA SER A 54 8.56 -8.62 10.78
C SER A 54 9.15 -7.25 10.38
N GLN A 55 9.64 -7.11 9.16
CA GLN A 55 10.35 -5.94 8.65
C GLN A 55 9.81 -5.43 7.29
N ALA A 56 9.16 -6.27 6.49
CA ALA A 56 8.67 -6.03 5.14
C ALA A 56 7.60 -7.06 4.73
N PHE A 57 6.90 -6.80 3.62
CA PHE A 57 5.92 -7.71 3.04
C PHE A 57 6.09 -7.82 1.53
N ALA A 58 5.42 -8.81 0.95
CA ALA A 58 5.25 -8.98 -0.49
C ALA A 58 6.58 -9.12 -1.27
N PHE A 59 7.55 -9.87 -0.72
CA PHE A 59 8.83 -10.13 -1.39
C PHE A 59 8.63 -10.76 -2.76
N GLY A 60 9.28 -10.19 -3.77
CA GLY A 60 9.19 -10.67 -5.16
C GLY A 60 7.79 -10.54 -5.78
N SER A 61 6.86 -9.87 -5.11
CA SER A 61 5.51 -9.62 -5.64
C SER A 61 5.52 -8.45 -6.61
N SER A 62 4.67 -8.54 -7.63
CA SER A 62 4.54 -7.46 -8.61
C SER A 62 3.91 -6.21 -7.97
N LYS A 63 4.33 -5.04 -8.42
CA LYS A 63 3.69 -3.76 -8.05
C LYS A 63 2.17 -3.79 -8.31
N GLN A 64 1.72 -4.46 -9.37
CA GLN A 64 0.31 -4.56 -9.73
C GLN A 64 -0.50 -5.32 -8.67
N THR A 65 0.02 -6.45 -8.18
CA THR A 65 -0.61 -7.23 -7.11
C THR A 65 -0.79 -6.39 -5.83
N ILE A 66 0.24 -5.61 -5.47
CA ILE A 66 0.18 -4.75 -4.28
C ILE A 66 -0.85 -3.65 -4.44
N LEU A 67 -0.89 -2.98 -5.60
CA LEU A 67 -1.85 -1.92 -5.85
C LEU A 67 -3.29 -2.45 -5.89
N LYS A 68 -3.50 -3.65 -6.44
CA LYS A 68 -4.79 -4.33 -6.40
C LYS A 68 -5.24 -4.57 -4.96
N ALA A 69 -4.37 -5.12 -4.11
CA ALA A 69 -4.69 -5.31 -2.70
C ALA A 69 -4.99 -3.99 -1.96
N CYS A 70 -4.29 -2.91 -2.30
CA CYS A 70 -4.59 -1.59 -1.75
C CYS A 70 -5.98 -1.09 -2.16
N GLU A 71 -6.39 -1.33 -3.40
CA GLU A 71 -7.73 -0.99 -3.88
C GLU A 71 -8.83 -1.80 -3.14
N GLU A 72 -8.60 -3.09 -2.91
CA GLU A 72 -9.50 -3.92 -2.12
C GLU A 72 -9.64 -3.43 -0.67
N ALA A 73 -8.52 -3.05 -0.04
CA ALA A 73 -8.53 -2.44 1.29
C ALA A 73 -9.30 -1.11 1.31
N GLU A 74 -9.13 -0.26 0.29
CA GLU A 74 -9.89 0.98 0.16
C GLU A 74 -11.39 0.74 0.07
N ASN A 75 -11.81 -0.23 -0.75
CA ASN A 75 -13.22 -0.58 -0.90
C ASN A 75 -13.80 -1.10 0.42
N ALA A 76 -13.07 -1.95 1.15
CA ALA A 76 -13.48 -2.43 2.47
C ALA A 76 -13.64 -1.29 3.49
N ILE A 77 -12.70 -0.33 3.51
CA ILE A 77 -12.78 0.83 4.40
C ILE A 77 -13.96 1.74 4.04
N GLN A 78 -14.17 2.01 2.74
CA GLN A 78 -15.28 2.85 2.26
C GLN A 78 -16.65 2.25 2.56
N THR A 79 -16.76 0.93 2.55
CA THR A 79 -18.01 0.21 2.84
C THR A 79 -18.19 -0.11 4.33
N SER A 80 -17.17 0.17 5.15
CA SER A 80 -17.25 -0.02 6.59
C SER A 80 -18.20 1.00 7.26
N SER A 81 -18.72 0.64 8.43
CA SER A 81 -19.53 1.55 9.25
C SER A 81 -18.68 2.50 10.10
N VAL A 82 -17.35 2.38 10.05
CA VAL A 82 -16.42 3.20 10.84
C VAL A 82 -16.41 4.62 10.29
N LYS A 83 -16.72 5.59 11.15
CA LYS A 83 -16.61 7.01 10.82
C LYS A 83 -15.25 7.50 11.26
N PHE A 84 -14.47 8.01 10.30
CA PHE A 84 -13.14 8.54 10.55
C PHE A 84 -13.23 10.00 10.97
N GLU A 85 -12.97 10.28 12.24
CA GLU A 85 -12.86 11.65 12.77
C GLU A 85 -11.42 12.17 12.71
N GLY A 86 -10.45 11.25 12.72
CA GLY A 86 -9.04 11.59 12.58
C GLY A 86 -8.61 11.83 11.13
N ARG A 87 -7.31 12.00 10.95
CA ARG A 87 -6.68 12.02 9.62
C ARG A 87 -5.51 11.05 9.61
N TYR A 88 -5.57 10.07 8.72
CA TYR A 88 -4.61 8.98 8.63
C TYR A 88 -3.98 8.95 7.25
N VAL A 89 -2.68 8.67 7.19
CA VAL A 89 -1.95 8.48 5.95
C VAL A 89 -1.38 7.08 5.96
N TYR A 90 -1.81 6.27 5.00
CA TYR A 90 -1.27 4.94 4.76
C TYR A 90 -0.37 4.98 3.54
N GLU A 91 0.82 4.39 3.64
CA GLU A 91 1.77 4.31 2.52
C GLU A 91 2.26 2.89 2.31
N VAL A 92 2.57 2.56 1.05
CA VAL A 92 3.42 1.42 0.69
C VAL A 92 4.64 1.94 -0.06
N LYS A 93 5.82 1.47 0.35
CA LYS A 93 7.10 1.88 -0.22
C LYS A 93 7.88 0.68 -0.73
N ASN A 94 8.65 0.89 -1.80
CA ASN A 94 9.74 0.01 -2.21
C ASN A 94 11.04 0.78 -1.97
N GLY A 95 11.81 0.39 -0.95
CA GLY A 95 12.93 1.19 -0.46
C GLY A 95 12.47 2.59 -0.02
N GLN A 96 13.06 3.64 -0.60
CA GLN A 96 12.71 5.04 -0.32
C GLN A 96 11.55 5.58 -1.19
N MET A 97 11.11 4.82 -2.20
CA MET A 97 10.09 5.25 -3.14
C MET A 97 8.69 4.85 -2.67
N SER A 98 7.79 5.82 -2.47
CA SER A 98 6.37 5.54 -2.29
C SER A 98 5.75 5.07 -3.61
N ILE A 99 5.15 3.88 -3.58
CA ILE A 99 4.40 3.34 -4.72
C ILE A 99 2.89 3.50 -4.54
N TYR A 100 2.45 3.75 -3.30
CA TYR A 100 1.07 3.96 -2.93
C TYR A 100 0.98 4.87 -1.70
N HIS A 101 -0.03 5.74 -1.70
CA HIS A 101 -0.31 6.66 -0.62
C HIS A 101 -1.82 6.96 -0.59
N LYS A 102 -2.46 6.80 0.57
CA LYS A 102 -3.87 7.13 0.77
C LYS A 102 -4.11 7.87 2.07
N VAL A 103 -5.00 8.85 2.00
CA VAL A 103 -5.46 9.62 3.16
C VAL A 103 -6.87 9.17 3.52
N TYR A 104 -7.10 8.85 4.80
CA TYR A 104 -8.40 8.55 5.36
C TYR A 104 -8.82 9.61 6.37
N GLY A 105 -10.13 9.82 6.49
CA GLY A 105 -10.75 10.81 7.36
C GLY A 105 -10.88 12.20 6.75
N VAL A 106 -11.34 13.15 7.56
CA VAL A 106 -11.78 14.47 7.09
C VAL A 106 -10.63 15.47 7.01
N ARG A 107 -10.55 16.22 5.90
CA ARG A 107 -10.21 17.64 5.97
C ARG A 107 -11.52 18.36 6.26
N LYS A 108 -11.68 18.87 7.49
CA LYS A 108 -12.70 19.90 7.75
C LYS A 108 -12.39 21.13 6.91
#